data_AF-A0A7Z7B5L5-F1
#
_entry.id   AF-A0A7Z7B5L5-F1
#
_cell.length_a   1.000
_cell.length_b   1.000
_cell.length_c   1.000
_cell.angle_alpha   90.00
_cell.angle_beta   90.00
_cell.angle_gamma   90.00
#
_symmetry.space_group_name_H-M   'P 1'
#
loop_
_entity.id
_entity.type
_entity.pdbx_description
1 polymer ?
#
loop_
_entity_poly.entity_id
_entity_poly.type
_entity_poly.pdbx_seq_one_letter_code
_entity_poly.pdbx_strand_id
1 'polypeptide(L)'
;MYLGEPNVKEPRHFIHYIPRRVVVNFPRDPRALWFADAQHASAGFRRPVFHKTRSQTGAATRVRKGDVIWIVSQLDSPWGRLPPGIDARLCVRHIERDGDTKEIRFEASSRSVWLPLADASSVLANLRTLSAQGRTSTPLWPHDELGHRIGHYLQSMRELESAAPLIAWEKKLARRPLSFVSYRICDGTKHAFLKSKKLLEQGRAVFWDRWCLPRRLAERREVVSDAALDRYLMIQLKACATVFGIESPLYSEPSSYSAKERDAARHLGTYRSVGVAG
;
A
#
# COMPACT_ATOMS: atom_id res chain seq x y z
N MET A 1 33.50 -15.57 30.24
CA MET A 1 32.11 -15.89 30.59
C MET A 1 31.23 -15.06 29.65
N TYR A 2 30.91 -15.59 28.47
CA TYR A 2 30.05 -14.89 27.50
C TYR A 2 28.60 -15.05 27.94
N LEU A 3 28.00 -13.97 28.41
CA LEU A 3 26.56 -13.90 28.64
C LEU A 3 25.89 -14.05 27.27
N GLY A 4 25.26 -15.21 27.05
CA GLY A 4 24.54 -15.51 25.81
C GLY A 4 23.51 -14.41 25.53
N GLU A 5 23.48 -13.97 24.28
CA GLU A 5 22.44 -13.07 23.79
C GLU A 5 21.07 -13.67 24.15
N PRO A 6 20.12 -12.85 24.65
CA PRO A 6 18.80 -13.36 25.01
C PRO A 6 18.16 -13.91 23.73
N ASN A 7 17.87 -15.21 23.76
CA ASN A 7 17.19 -16.00 22.75
C ASN A 7 16.11 -15.17 22.03
N VAL A 8 16.48 -14.54 20.90
CA VAL A 8 15.58 -13.63 20.17
C VAL A 8 14.54 -14.51 19.52
N LYS A 9 13.41 -14.69 20.20
CA LYS A 9 12.26 -15.41 19.67
C LYS A 9 11.94 -14.82 18.30
N GLU A 10 11.90 -15.67 17.28
CA GLU A 10 11.61 -15.22 15.92
C GLU A 10 10.32 -14.38 15.90
N PRO A 11 10.30 -13.26 15.15
CA PRO A 11 9.15 -12.38 15.12
C PRO A 11 7.93 -13.11 14.58
N ARG A 12 6.77 -12.92 15.21
CA ARG A 12 5.52 -13.43 14.66
C ARG A 12 5.05 -12.54 13.53
N HIS A 13 4.35 -13.16 12.58
CA HIS A 13 3.83 -12.46 11.43
C HIS A 13 2.30 -12.49 11.42
N PHE A 14 1.73 -11.32 11.19
CA PHE A 14 0.29 -11.10 11.10
C PHE A 14 -0.04 -10.53 9.75
N ILE A 15 -1.28 -10.74 9.31
CA ILE A 15 -1.80 -10.23 8.06
C ILE A 15 -3.14 -9.55 8.30
N HIS A 16 -3.33 -8.38 7.70
CA HIS A 16 -4.54 -7.60 7.88
C HIS A 16 -4.94 -6.93 6.58
N TYR A 17 -6.24 -7.01 6.26
CA TYR A 17 -6.78 -6.38 5.08
C TYR A 17 -7.23 -4.96 5.36
N ILE A 18 -6.88 -4.06 4.46
CA ILE A 18 -7.32 -2.68 4.45
C ILE A 18 -7.93 -2.40 3.08
N PRO A 19 -9.24 -2.10 2.98
CA PRO A 19 -9.84 -1.81 1.68
C PRO A 19 -9.27 -0.52 1.11
N ARG A 20 -8.93 -0.54 -0.19
CA ARG A 20 -8.54 0.64 -0.95
C ARG A 20 -9.64 1.02 -1.94
N ARG A 21 -9.85 2.31 -2.14
CA ARG A 21 -10.85 2.81 -3.10
C ARG A 21 -10.37 4.03 -3.86
N VAL A 22 -10.71 4.14 -5.13
CA VAL A 22 -10.54 5.38 -5.89
C VAL A 22 -11.66 6.35 -5.49
N VAL A 23 -11.30 7.38 -4.74
CA VAL A 23 -12.22 8.50 -4.46
C VAL A 23 -12.21 9.44 -5.66
N VAL A 24 -13.30 9.42 -6.42
CA VAL A 24 -13.48 10.25 -7.64
C VAL A 24 -13.98 11.64 -7.26
N ASN A 25 -14.90 11.73 -6.30
CA ASN A 25 -15.42 12.98 -5.77
C ASN A 25 -14.92 13.15 -4.33
N PHE A 26 -13.88 13.96 -4.16
CA PHE A 26 -13.46 14.37 -2.83
C PHE A 26 -14.49 15.33 -2.21
N PRO A 27 -14.63 15.36 -0.88
CA PRO A 27 -15.37 16.43 -0.21
C PRO A 27 -14.86 17.80 -0.67
N ARG A 28 -15.77 18.74 -0.95
CA ARG A 28 -15.42 20.10 -1.37
C ARG A 28 -14.84 20.95 -0.25
N ASP A 29 -15.15 20.60 1.00
CA ASP A 29 -14.72 21.33 2.19
C ASP A 29 -13.40 20.75 2.77
N PRO A 30 -12.30 21.51 2.76
CA PRO A 30 -11.04 21.15 3.41
C PRO A 30 -11.09 21.16 4.95
N ARG A 31 -12.24 21.49 5.57
CA ARG A 31 -12.48 21.46 7.03
C ARG A 31 -13.45 20.36 7.45
N ALA A 32 -13.99 19.59 6.52
CA ALA A 32 -14.86 18.45 6.83
C ALA A 32 -14.12 17.45 7.74
N LEU A 33 -14.79 16.95 8.78
CA LEU A 33 -14.26 16.13 9.90
C LEU A 33 -13.57 14.80 9.50
N TRP A 34 -13.27 14.56 8.22
CA TRP A 34 -12.61 13.36 7.72
C TRP A 34 -11.11 13.29 8.05
N PHE A 35 -10.52 14.35 8.61
CA PHE A 35 -9.12 14.42 9.07
C PHE A 35 -8.98 13.71 10.42
N ALA A 36 -8.65 12.41 10.42
CA ALA A 36 -8.38 11.71 11.68
C ALA A 36 -6.89 11.49 11.86
N ASP A 37 -6.41 11.90 13.04
CA ASP A 37 -5.04 11.94 13.56
C ASP A 37 -4.14 13.05 13.02
N ALA A 38 -3.88 14.05 13.87
CA ALA A 38 -2.80 15.00 13.68
C ALA A 38 -1.47 14.23 13.55
N GLN A 39 -0.85 14.35 12.38
CA GLN A 39 0.47 13.81 12.10
C GLN A 39 1.28 14.90 11.42
N HIS A 40 2.61 14.85 11.58
CA HIS A 40 3.49 15.75 10.86
C HIS A 40 3.18 15.72 9.34
N ALA A 41 3.22 16.89 8.70
CA ALA A 41 2.79 17.07 7.30
C ALA A 41 3.60 16.24 6.28
N SER A 42 4.78 15.75 6.66
CA SER A 42 5.64 14.85 5.88
C SER A 42 5.65 13.39 6.36
N ALA A 43 4.87 13.06 7.40
CA ALA A 43 4.84 11.72 7.95
C ALA A 43 4.26 10.73 6.93
N GLY A 44 4.79 9.51 6.90
CA GLY A 44 4.21 8.45 6.07
C GLY A 44 4.71 8.39 4.63
N PHE A 45 5.39 9.40 4.07
CA PHE A 45 5.86 9.33 2.67
C PHE A 45 6.87 8.21 2.44
N ARG A 46 7.94 8.18 3.23
CA ARG A 46 9.04 7.21 3.03
C ARG A 46 8.71 5.80 3.51
N ARG A 47 7.89 5.69 4.56
CA ARG A 47 7.51 4.42 5.20
C ARG A 47 6.23 4.59 6.01
N PRO A 48 5.51 3.50 6.32
CA PRO A 48 4.41 3.52 7.28
C PRO A 48 4.88 4.08 8.63
N VAL A 49 4.00 4.84 9.29
CA VAL A 49 4.26 5.42 10.64
C VAL A 49 3.58 4.59 11.72
N PHE A 50 2.37 4.11 11.45
CA PHE A 50 1.63 3.22 12.31
C PHE A 50 0.55 2.49 11.53
N HIS A 51 -0.04 1.48 12.15
CA HIS A 51 -1.27 0.83 11.73
C HIS A 51 -2.27 0.81 12.90
N LYS A 52 -3.55 1.07 12.63
CA LYS A 52 -4.61 1.10 13.64
C LYS A 52 -5.64 0.00 13.37
N THR A 53 -6.17 -0.60 14.43
CA THR A 53 -7.31 -1.51 14.36
C THR A 53 -8.24 -1.31 15.55
N ARG A 54 -9.53 -1.47 15.30
CA ARG A 54 -10.58 -1.48 16.34
C ARG A 54 -10.86 -2.88 16.87
N SER A 55 -10.19 -3.90 16.34
CA SER A 55 -10.37 -5.28 16.81
C SER A 55 -9.85 -5.42 18.23
N GLN A 56 -10.74 -5.78 19.15
CA GLN A 56 -10.44 -5.98 20.58
C GLN A 56 -10.19 -7.44 20.94
N THR A 57 -10.17 -8.34 19.95
CA THR A 57 -10.03 -9.79 20.16
C THR A 57 -9.16 -10.41 19.06
N GLY A 58 -8.88 -11.70 19.17
CA GLY A 58 -8.20 -12.46 18.11
C GLY A 58 -6.71 -12.10 17.96
N ALA A 59 -6.21 -12.13 16.71
CA ALA A 59 -4.78 -11.98 16.45
C ALA A 59 -4.25 -10.57 16.77
N ALA A 60 -5.10 -9.54 16.62
CA ALA A 60 -4.73 -8.15 16.88
C ALA A 60 -4.23 -7.92 18.32
N THR A 61 -4.84 -8.59 19.32
CA THR A 61 -4.43 -8.44 20.72
C THR A 61 -3.17 -9.22 21.07
N ARG A 62 -2.75 -10.16 20.21
CA ARG A 62 -1.55 -10.99 20.39
C ARG A 62 -0.28 -10.39 19.82
N VAL A 63 -0.38 -9.39 18.94
CA VAL A 63 0.78 -8.67 18.40
C VAL A 63 1.64 -8.10 19.54
N ARG A 64 2.97 -8.22 19.41
CA ARG A 64 3.98 -7.70 20.33
C ARG A 64 5.00 -6.82 19.60
N LYS A 65 5.79 -6.07 20.38
CA LYS A 65 6.96 -5.37 19.86
C LYS A 65 7.89 -6.37 19.20
N GLY A 66 8.38 -6.04 18.00
CA GLY A 66 9.25 -6.90 17.20
C GLY A 66 8.49 -7.68 16.11
N ASP A 67 7.19 -7.91 16.27
CA ASP A 67 6.37 -8.63 15.29
C ASP A 67 6.17 -7.82 14.00
N VAL A 68 5.66 -8.49 12.97
CA VAL A 68 5.42 -7.90 11.65
C VAL A 68 3.96 -8.01 11.27
N ILE A 69 3.38 -6.91 10.78
CA ILE A 69 2.04 -6.87 10.20
C ILE A 69 2.18 -6.60 8.70
N TRP A 70 1.72 -7.54 7.88
CA TRP A 70 1.57 -7.39 6.44
C TRP A 70 0.20 -6.78 6.14
N ILE A 71 0.20 -5.62 5.51
CA ILE A 71 -1.02 -4.91 5.12
C ILE A 71 -1.35 -5.31 3.69
N VAL A 72 -2.47 -6.00 3.53
CA VAL A 72 -3.00 -6.41 2.23
C VAL A 72 -4.13 -5.49 1.84
N SER A 73 -4.19 -5.15 0.57
CA SER A 73 -5.24 -4.30 0.05
C SER A 73 -5.69 -4.76 -1.31
N GLN A 74 -6.92 -4.38 -1.66
CA GLN A 74 -7.45 -4.55 -3.00
C GLN A 74 -8.15 -3.24 -3.35
N LEU A 75 -7.80 -2.69 -4.52
CA LEU A 75 -8.28 -1.38 -4.95
C LEU A 75 -9.53 -1.55 -5.81
N ASP A 76 -10.65 -1.07 -5.27
CA ASP A 76 -11.92 -0.96 -5.98
C ASP A 76 -12.06 0.43 -6.63
N SER A 77 -12.59 0.46 -7.85
CA SER A 77 -12.92 1.69 -8.59
C SER A 77 -14.24 1.52 -9.34
N PRO A 78 -14.86 2.61 -9.82
CA PRO A 78 -16.03 2.52 -10.71
C PRO A 78 -15.75 1.78 -12.04
N TRP A 79 -14.48 1.60 -12.42
CA TRP A 79 -14.07 0.96 -13.68
C TRP A 79 -13.59 -0.47 -13.51
N GLY A 80 -13.81 -1.05 -12.32
CA GLY A 80 -13.42 -2.41 -11.97
C GLY A 80 -12.46 -2.45 -10.79
N ARG A 81 -11.84 -3.62 -10.62
CA ARG A 81 -10.97 -3.94 -9.49
C ARG A 81 -9.57 -4.33 -9.96
N LEU A 82 -8.56 -3.95 -9.20
CA LEU A 82 -7.20 -4.46 -9.37
C LEU A 82 -7.01 -5.80 -8.64
N PRO A 83 -6.02 -6.63 -9.04
CA PRO A 83 -5.62 -7.76 -8.22
C PRO A 83 -5.23 -7.30 -6.81
N PRO A 84 -5.36 -8.17 -5.79
CA PRO A 84 -4.87 -7.86 -4.46
C PRO A 84 -3.35 -7.64 -4.49
N GLY A 85 -2.92 -6.69 -3.68
CA GLY A 85 -1.52 -6.35 -3.49
C GLY A 85 -1.19 -6.25 -2.01
N ILE A 86 0.10 -6.17 -1.72
CA ILE A 86 0.60 -5.90 -0.37
C ILE A 86 0.98 -4.42 -0.35
N ASP A 87 0.27 -3.65 0.47
CA ASP A 87 0.50 -2.22 0.66
C ASP A 87 1.82 -1.98 1.40
N ALA A 88 2.01 -2.71 2.50
CA ALA A 88 3.09 -2.44 3.43
C ALA A 88 3.51 -3.67 4.22
N ARG A 89 4.79 -3.67 4.62
CA ARG A 89 5.31 -4.47 5.73
C ARG A 89 5.58 -3.54 6.90
N LEU A 90 4.80 -3.66 7.97
CA LEU A 90 4.98 -2.88 9.19
C LEU A 90 5.68 -3.73 10.25
N CYS A 91 6.87 -3.31 10.67
CA CYS A 91 7.57 -3.92 11.79
C CYS A 91 7.24 -3.17 13.08
N VAL A 92 6.59 -3.82 14.04
CA VAL A 92 6.03 -3.18 15.23
C VAL A 92 7.14 -2.73 16.19
N ARG A 93 7.21 -1.43 16.43
CA ARG A 93 8.14 -0.81 17.39
C ARG A 93 7.54 -0.69 18.78
N HIS A 94 6.28 -0.27 18.83
CA HIS A 94 5.55 0.00 20.06
C HIS A 94 4.05 -0.22 19.82
N ILE A 95 3.29 -0.47 20.89
CA ILE A 95 1.85 -0.72 20.84
C ILE A 95 1.20 0.17 21.87
N GLU A 96 0.34 1.08 21.39
CA GLU A 96 -0.50 1.91 22.22
C GLU A 96 -1.91 1.32 22.20
N ARG A 97 -2.53 1.22 23.38
CA ARG A 97 -3.92 0.80 23.53
C ARG A 97 -4.66 1.95 24.16
N ASP A 98 -5.62 2.50 23.43
CA ASP A 98 -6.50 3.51 23.95
C ASP A 98 -7.77 2.82 24.45
N GLY A 99 -7.98 2.89 25.77
CA GLY A 99 -9.13 2.29 26.44
C GLY A 99 -10.45 2.97 26.10
N ASP A 100 -10.42 4.26 25.77
CA ASP A 100 -11.62 5.06 25.52
C ASP A 100 -12.09 4.88 24.08
N THR A 101 -11.16 4.89 23.11
CA THR A 101 -11.51 4.73 21.69
C THR A 101 -11.59 3.27 21.23
N LYS A 102 -11.27 2.30 22.12
CA LYS A 102 -11.17 0.87 21.81
C LYS A 102 -10.34 0.65 20.53
N GLU A 103 -9.19 1.30 20.49
CA GLU A 103 -8.28 1.24 19.35
C GLU A 103 -6.91 0.73 19.79
N ILE A 104 -6.34 -0.15 18.96
CA ILE A 104 -4.96 -0.58 19.11
C ILE A 104 -4.15 0.07 17.99
N ARG A 105 -3.12 0.81 18.37
CA ARG A 105 -2.18 1.47 17.46
C ARG A 105 -0.83 0.76 17.53
N PHE A 106 -0.40 0.24 16.39
CA PHE A 106 0.90 -0.40 16.20
C PHE A 106 1.84 0.60 15.55
N GLU A 107 2.77 1.17 16.32
CA GLU A 107 3.75 2.09 15.78
C GLU A 107 4.80 1.36 14.94
N ALA A 108 5.11 1.91 13.78
CA ALA A 108 6.06 1.34 12.85
C ALA A 108 7.51 1.65 13.26
N SER A 109 8.38 0.65 13.20
CA SER A 109 9.83 0.81 13.31
C SER A 109 10.43 1.29 11.99
N SER A 110 11.73 1.60 12.04
CA SER A 110 12.47 2.04 10.87
C SER A 110 12.63 1.01 9.76
N ARG A 111 12.39 -0.28 10.07
CA ARG A 111 12.46 -1.39 9.12
C ARG A 111 11.17 -1.58 8.31
N SER A 112 10.14 -0.78 8.58
CA SER A 112 8.86 -0.82 7.87
C SER A 112 8.98 -0.19 6.49
N VAL A 113 8.24 -0.72 5.52
CA VAL A 113 8.31 -0.26 4.12
C VAL A 113 6.92 -0.21 3.48
N TRP A 114 6.74 0.75 2.57
CA TRP A 114 5.69 0.70 1.57
C TRP A 114 6.16 -0.16 0.40
N LEU A 115 5.25 -0.92 -0.19
CA LEU A 115 5.53 -1.77 -1.33
C LEU A 115 4.83 -1.21 -2.57
N PRO A 116 5.46 -1.27 -3.75
CA PRO A 116 4.81 -0.85 -4.97
C PRO A 116 3.61 -1.76 -5.28
N LEU A 117 2.70 -1.26 -6.09
CA LEU A 117 1.55 -2.03 -6.55
C LEU A 117 2.03 -3.18 -7.44
N ALA A 118 1.77 -4.41 -7.02
CA ALA A 118 2.09 -5.62 -7.75
C ALA A 118 1.04 -6.69 -7.41
N ASP A 119 0.75 -7.57 -8.37
CA ASP A 119 -0.17 -8.68 -8.15
C ASP A 119 0.44 -9.66 -7.13
N ALA A 120 -0.24 -9.78 -5.99
CA ALA A 120 0.11 -10.67 -4.90
C ALA A 120 -0.81 -11.90 -4.81
N SER A 121 -1.70 -12.12 -5.79
CA SER A 121 -2.72 -13.19 -5.72
C SER A 121 -2.09 -14.57 -5.47
N SER A 122 -1.04 -14.91 -6.23
CA SER A 122 -0.36 -16.19 -6.12
C SER A 122 0.35 -16.38 -4.77
N VAL A 123 1.00 -15.34 -4.24
CA VAL A 123 1.66 -15.45 -2.93
C VAL A 123 0.63 -15.55 -1.81
N LEU A 124 -0.48 -14.82 -1.90
CA LEU A 124 -1.55 -14.83 -0.90
C LEU A 124 -2.31 -16.16 -0.89
N ALA A 125 -2.52 -16.79 -2.05
CA ALA A 125 -3.12 -18.13 -2.17
C ALA A 125 -2.32 -19.20 -1.43
N ASN A 126 -0.99 -19.07 -1.43
CA ASN A 126 -0.08 -20.03 -0.81
C ASN A 126 0.11 -19.81 0.69
N LEU A 127 -0.53 -18.81 1.30
CA LEU A 127 -0.43 -18.56 2.73
C LEU A 127 -1.40 -19.39 3.54
N ARG A 128 -0.98 -19.69 4.76
CA ARG A 128 -1.81 -20.34 5.77
C ARG A 128 -1.81 -19.52 7.05
N THR A 129 -2.94 -19.57 7.75
CA THR A 129 -3.16 -18.83 9.00
C THR A 129 -3.43 -19.77 10.15
N LEU A 130 -2.96 -19.39 11.33
CA LEU A 130 -3.19 -20.11 12.57
C LEU A 130 -4.51 -19.68 13.22
N SER A 131 -5.22 -20.66 13.79
CA SER A 131 -6.38 -20.40 14.65
C SER A 131 -6.01 -19.61 15.90
N ALA A 132 -7.00 -19.09 16.63
CA ALA A 132 -6.77 -18.28 17.82
C ALA A 132 -5.94 -19.01 18.91
N GLN A 133 -6.05 -20.34 19.00
CA GLN A 133 -5.24 -21.16 19.92
C GLN A 133 -3.93 -21.68 19.29
N GLY A 134 -3.62 -21.34 18.04
CA GLY A 134 -2.42 -21.81 17.34
C GLY A 134 -2.45 -23.29 16.94
N ARG A 135 -3.60 -23.95 17.04
CA ARG A 135 -3.73 -25.42 16.91
C ARG A 135 -4.06 -25.89 15.51
N THR A 136 -4.63 -25.03 14.68
CA THR A 136 -5.13 -25.41 13.36
C THR A 136 -4.66 -24.41 12.32
N SER A 137 -4.02 -24.91 11.28
CA SER A 137 -3.58 -24.15 10.12
C SER A 137 -4.61 -24.27 9.00
N THR A 138 -5.16 -23.14 8.54
CA THR A 138 -6.12 -23.08 7.42
C THR A 138 -5.55 -22.25 6.28
N PRO A 139 -5.90 -22.54 5.01
CA PRO A 139 -5.59 -21.64 3.90
C PRO A 139 -6.07 -20.23 4.19
N LEU A 140 -5.25 -19.24 3.87
CA LEU A 140 -5.63 -17.83 3.97
C LEU A 140 -6.74 -17.51 2.97
N TRP A 141 -6.54 -17.94 1.72
CA TRP A 141 -7.44 -17.71 0.60
C TRP A 141 -7.53 -19.01 -0.22
N PRO A 142 -8.68 -19.71 -0.18
CA PRO A 142 -8.85 -20.96 -0.92
C PRO A 142 -8.63 -20.78 -2.44
N HIS A 143 -8.04 -21.80 -3.09
CA HIS A 143 -7.65 -21.72 -4.50
C HIS A 143 -8.84 -21.64 -5.47
N ASP A 144 -9.94 -22.29 -5.11
CA ASP A 144 -11.24 -22.23 -5.80
C ASP A 144 -11.88 -20.84 -5.75
N GLU A 145 -11.40 -19.96 -4.87
CA GLU A 145 -11.98 -18.65 -4.57
C GLU A 145 -11.12 -17.47 -5.08
N LEU A 146 -10.09 -17.73 -5.89
CA LEU A 146 -9.11 -16.72 -6.31
C LEU A 146 -9.66 -15.58 -7.19
N GLY A 147 -10.93 -15.67 -7.63
CA GLY A 147 -11.66 -14.57 -8.28
C GLY A 147 -12.43 -13.65 -7.31
N HIS A 148 -12.63 -14.09 -6.06
CA HIS A 148 -13.43 -13.36 -5.08
C HIS A 148 -12.62 -12.26 -4.37
N ARG A 149 -13.31 -11.41 -3.60
CA ARG A 149 -12.64 -10.34 -2.83
C ARG A 149 -11.85 -10.97 -1.69
N ILE A 150 -10.53 -10.81 -1.67
CA ILE A 150 -9.71 -11.32 -0.56
C ILE A 150 -10.12 -10.73 0.80
N GLY A 151 -10.67 -9.52 0.79
CA GLY A 151 -11.22 -8.88 2.00
C GLY A 151 -12.29 -9.69 2.72
N HIS A 152 -13.00 -10.59 2.03
CA HIS A 152 -13.97 -11.50 2.66
C HIS A 152 -13.28 -12.51 3.60
N TYR A 153 -12.07 -12.95 3.25
CA TYR A 153 -11.28 -13.89 4.05
C TYR A 153 -10.48 -13.17 5.15
N LEU A 154 -10.27 -11.86 5.01
CA LEU A 154 -9.47 -11.04 5.92
C LEU A 154 -10.31 -9.97 6.64
N GLN A 155 -11.55 -10.28 7.01
CA GLN A 155 -12.41 -9.38 7.80
C GLN A 155 -11.81 -8.98 9.16
N SER A 156 -10.90 -9.80 9.69
CA SER A 156 -10.12 -9.53 10.89
C SER A 156 -8.64 -9.86 10.65
N MET A 157 -7.76 -9.31 11.48
CA MET A 157 -6.34 -9.64 11.45
C MET A 157 -6.15 -11.13 11.77
N ARG A 158 -5.27 -11.79 11.01
CA ARG A 158 -4.91 -13.19 11.20
C ARG A 158 -3.43 -13.35 11.49
N GLU A 159 -3.07 -14.40 12.23
CA GLU A 159 -1.67 -14.79 12.47
C GLU A 159 -1.27 -15.78 11.37
N LEU A 160 -0.12 -15.55 10.74
CA LEU A 160 0.42 -16.42 9.69
C LEU A 160 1.15 -17.60 10.33
N GLU A 161 0.98 -18.78 9.74
CA GLU A 161 1.80 -19.95 10.09
C GLU A 161 3.26 -19.73 9.68
N SER A 162 3.48 -19.14 8.50
CA SER A 162 4.80 -18.75 8.02
C SER A 162 4.70 -17.53 7.11
N ALA A 163 5.67 -16.62 7.23
CA ALA A 163 5.82 -15.48 6.33
C ALA A 163 6.91 -15.69 5.26
N ALA A 164 7.54 -16.87 5.19
CA ALA A 164 8.59 -17.14 4.22
C ALA A 164 8.16 -16.85 2.76
N PRO A 165 6.93 -17.19 2.31
CA PRO A 165 6.47 -16.83 0.97
C PRO A 165 6.40 -15.32 0.74
N LEU A 166 5.93 -14.55 1.72
CA LEU A 166 5.84 -13.08 1.65
C LEU A 166 7.22 -12.43 1.60
N ILE A 167 8.15 -12.89 2.43
CA ILE A 167 9.53 -12.38 2.45
C ILE A 167 10.23 -12.68 1.12
N ALA A 168 10.04 -13.89 0.57
CA ALA A 168 10.57 -14.24 -0.75
C ALA A 168 9.96 -13.39 -1.86
N TRP A 169 8.66 -13.13 -1.81
CA TRP A 169 7.95 -12.27 -2.76
C TRP A 169 8.43 -10.82 -2.67
N GLU A 170 8.58 -10.25 -1.47
CA GLU A 170 9.13 -8.90 -1.25
C GLU A 170 10.54 -8.77 -1.85
N LYS A 171 11.42 -9.75 -1.59
CA LYS A 171 12.78 -9.76 -2.17
C LYS A 171 12.76 -9.82 -3.70
N LYS A 172 11.85 -10.60 -4.30
CA LYS A 172 11.67 -10.65 -5.76
C LYS A 172 11.14 -9.31 -6.28
N LEU A 173 10.16 -8.72 -5.60
CA LEU A 173 9.56 -7.44 -5.98
C LEU A 173 10.58 -6.31 -5.96
N ALA A 174 11.46 -6.25 -4.95
CA ALA A 174 12.50 -5.23 -4.83
C ALA A 174 13.49 -5.22 -6.00
N ARG A 175 13.60 -6.31 -6.77
CA ARG A 175 14.45 -6.43 -7.96
C ARG A 175 13.72 -6.13 -9.26
N ARG A 176 12.39 -5.96 -9.23
CA ARG A 176 11.60 -5.71 -10.45
C ARG A 176 11.72 -4.26 -10.87
N PRO A 177 11.89 -3.98 -12.18
CA PRO A 177 11.78 -2.63 -12.70
C PRO A 177 10.41 -2.03 -12.39
N LEU A 178 10.40 -0.83 -11.82
CA LEU A 178 9.19 -0.12 -11.44
C LEU A 178 8.68 0.74 -12.59
N SER A 179 7.39 0.66 -12.88
CA SER A 179 6.70 1.53 -13.85
C SER A 179 5.95 2.64 -13.12
N PHE A 180 6.28 3.91 -13.40
CA PHE A 180 5.56 5.06 -12.87
C PHE A 180 4.35 5.37 -13.76
N VAL A 181 3.17 5.57 -13.17
CA VAL A 181 1.98 6.04 -13.91
C VAL A 181 1.72 7.50 -13.55
N SER A 182 2.09 8.39 -14.48
CA SER A 182 1.87 9.84 -14.38
C SER A 182 0.54 10.20 -15.05
N TYR A 183 -0.33 10.91 -14.37
CA TYR A 183 -1.65 11.26 -14.86
C TYR A 183 -2.17 12.53 -14.18
N ARG A 184 -3.19 13.13 -14.78
CA ARG A 184 -3.90 14.24 -14.18
C ARG A 184 -5.13 13.72 -13.42
N ILE A 185 -5.28 14.12 -12.15
CA ILE A 185 -6.35 13.58 -11.30
C ILE A 185 -7.75 13.93 -11.85
N CYS A 186 -7.97 15.15 -12.35
CA CYS A 186 -9.30 15.61 -12.75
C CYS A 186 -9.87 14.88 -13.98
N ASP A 187 -9.03 14.39 -14.90
CA ASP A 187 -9.49 13.80 -16.17
C ASP A 187 -8.74 12.52 -16.60
N GLY A 188 -7.60 12.21 -15.99
CA GLY A 188 -6.76 11.04 -16.32
C GLY A 188 -6.94 9.81 -15.43
N THR A 189 -7.68 9.92 -14.31
CA THR A 189 -7.73 8.85 -13.27
C THR A 189 -8.23 7.50 -13.82
N LYS A 190 -9.27 7.50 -14.68
CA LYS A 190 -9.80 6.28 -15.31
C LYS A 190 -8.72 5.55 -16.12
N HIS A 191 -8.01 6.30 -16.95
CA HIS A 191 -6.99 5.76 -17.84
C HIS A 191 -5.73 5.32 -17.08
N ALA A 192 -5.37 6.02 -16.01
CA ALA A 192 -4.32 5.59 -15.08
C ALA A 192 -4.65 4.25 -14.41
N PHE A 193 -5.90 4.05 -13.99
CA PHE A 193 -6.38 2.78 -13.45
C PHE A 193 -6.26 1.66 -14.50
N LEU A 194 -6.79 1.86 -15.71
CA LEU A 194 -6.76 0.86 -16.78
C LEU A 194 -5.32 0.51 -17.18
N LYS A 195 -4.44 1.52 -17.25
CA LYS A 195 -3.02 1.31 -17.53
C LYS A 195 -2.35 0.52 -16.41
N SER A 196 -2.61 0.85 -15.15
CA SER A 196 -2.09 0.12 -14.01
C SER A 196 -2.53 -1.34 -14.04
N LYS A 197 -3.82 -1.60 -14.33
CA LYS A 197 -4.36 -2.96 -14.50
C LYS A 197 -3.59 -3.74 -15.58
N LYS A 198 -3.44 -3.16 -16.77
CA LYS A 198 -2.68 -3.77 -17.88
C LYS A 198 -1.22 -4.08 -17.50
N LEU A 199 -0.56 -3.18 -16.76
CA LEU A 199 0.82 -3.39 -16.32
C LEU A 199 0.91 -4.56 -15.31
N LEU A 200 -0.07 -4.70 -14.43
CA LEU A 200 -0.15 -5.80 -13.47
C LEU A 200 -0.41 -7.14 -14.15
N GLU A 201 -1.29 -7.18 -15.15
CA GLU A 201 -1.53 -8.37 -16.00
C GLU A 201 -0.25 -8.81 -16.73
N GLN A 202 0.67 -7.87 -17.01
CA GLN A 202 2.01 -8.13 -17.57
C GLN A 202 3.05 -8.51 -16.51
N GLY A 203 2.67 -8.69 -15.25
CA GLY A 203 3.56 -9.04 -14.14
C GLY A 203 4.46 -7.91 -13.64
N ARG A 204 4.22 -6.65 -14.06
CA ARG A 204 5.04 -5.49 -13.68
C ARG A 204 4.70 -4.99 -12.27
N ALA A 205 5.69 -4.33 -11.65
CA ALA A 205 5.48 -3.51 -10.47
C ALA A 205 5.15 -2.07 -10.90
N VAL A 206 4.21 -1.44 -10.22
CA VAL A 206 3.69 -0.12 -10.57
C VAL A 206 3.84 0.83 -9.38
N PHE A 207 4.40 2.00 -9.64
CA PHE A 207 4.23 3.16 -8.79
C PHE A 207 3.01 3.93 -9.27
N TRP A 208 1.93 3.87 -8.49
CA TRP A 208 0.75 4.69 -8.69
C TRP A 208 0.41 5.38 -7.37
N ASP A 209 0.30 6.71 -7.39
CA ASP A 209 0.13 7.54 -6.21
C ASP A 209 -1.08 7.14 -5.34
N ARG A 210 -2.17 6.66 -5.95
CA ARG A 210 -3.36 6.14 -5.23
C ARG A 210 -3.11 4.88 -4.41
N TRP A 211 -2.04 4.15 -4.71
CA TRP A 211 -1.62 2.97 -3.97
C TRP A 211 -0.42 3.27 -3.06
N CYS A 212 0.66 3.78 -3.66
CA CYS A 212 1.97 3.94 -3.03
C CYS A 212 2.04 5.11 -2.05
N LEU A 213 1.02 5.97 -2.00
CA LEU A 213 0.90 7.00 -0.97
C LEU A 213 0.04 6.50 0.19
N PRO A 214 0.31 7.00 1.42
CA PRO A 214 -0.55 6.77 2.57
C PRO A 214 -2.03 7.04 2.25
N ARG A 215 -2.93 6.19 2.74
CA ARG A 215 -4.39 6.32 2.53
C ARG A 215 -4.93 7.71 2.85
N ARG A 216 -4.37 8.33 3.89
CA ARG A 216 -4.69 9.70 4.27
C ARG A 216 -4.57 10.71 3.12
N LEU A 217 -3.61 10.50 2.24
CA LEU A 217 -3.39 11.33 1.06
C LEU A 217 -4.16 10.80 -0.14
N ALA A 218 -4.06 9.49 -0.41
CA ALA A 218 -4.67 8.87 -1.59
C ALA A 218 -6.21 8.89 -1.58
N GLU A 219 -6.83 8.85 -0.39
CA GLU A 219 -8.28 8.66 -0.23
C GLU A 219 -8.95 9.73 0.65
N ARG A 220 -8.24 10.28 1.66
CA ARG A 220 -8.86 11.15 2.68
C ARG A 220 -8.52 12.64 2.54
N ARG A 221 -7.62 13.00 1.61
CA ARG A 221 -7.16 14.38 1.39
C ARG A 221 -6.63 15.09 2.66
N GLU A 222 -6.02 14.35 3.58
CA GLU A 222 -5.40 14.96 4.76
C GLU A 222 -4.32 15.97 4.35
N VAL A 223 -4.23 17.08 5.09
CA VAL A 223 -3.29 18.18 4.81
C VAL A 223 -1.86 17.67 4.96
N VAL A 224 -1.15 17.56 3.84
CA VAL A 224 0.27 17.24 3.75
C VAL A 224 1.00 18.40 3.09
N SER A 225 2.32 18.48 3.29
CA SER A 225 3.12 19.52 2.64
C SER A 225 3.25 19.23 1.14
N ASP A 226 2.78 20.15 0.30
CA ASP A 226 2.92 20.06 -1.16
C ASP A 226 4.39 19.91 -1.57
N ALA A 227 5.30 20.66 -0.94
CA ALA A 227 6.74 20.54 -1.19
C ALA A 227 7.28 19.15 -0.78
N ALA A 228 6.74 18.51 0.26
CA ALA A 228 7.15 17.16 0.63
C ALA A 228 6.60 16.11 -0.35
N LEU A 229 5.37 16.29 -0.82
CA LEU A 229 4.75 15.45 -1.84
C LEU A 229 5.51 15.55 -3.18
N ASP A 230 5.76 16.76 -3.66
CA ASP A 230 6.49 17.04 -4.91
C ASP A 230 7.88 16.37 -4.90
N ARG A 231 8.66 16.60 -3.83
CA ARG A 231 9.96 15.96 -3.66
C ARG A 231 9.85 14.44 -3.65
N TYR A 232 8.85 13.87 -2.98
CA TYR A 232 8.67 12.43 -2.92
C TYR A 232 8.33 11.83 -4.29
N LEU A 233 7.38 12.44 -5.02
CA LEU A 233 7.00 11.99 -6.36
C LEU A 233 8.19 12.06 -7.33
N MET A 234 8.97 13.14 -7.30
CA MET A 234 10.16 13.27 -8.14
C MET A 234 11.24 12.23 -7.82
N ILE A 235 11.45 11.90 -6.53
CA ILE A 235 12.37 10.82 -6.14
C ILE A 235 11.91 9.49 -6.71
N GLN A 236 10.61 9.19 -6.59
CA GLN A 236 10.04 7.92 -7.07
C GLN A 236 10.06 7.82 -8.60
N LEU A 237 9.74 8.91 -9.29
CA LEU A 237 9.79 8.99 -10.75
C LEU A 237 11.21 8.71 -11.27
N LYS A 238 12.23 9.32 -10.66
CA LYS A 238 13.65 9.12 -11.03
C LYS A 238 14.12 7.68 -10.80
N ALA A 239 13.54 6.98 -9.83
CA ALA A 239 13.86 5.58 -9.54
C ALA A 239 13.14 4.58 -10.46
N CYS A 240 12.16 5.03 -11.24
CA CYS A 240 11.38 4.15 -12.13
C CYS A 240 12.09 3.93 -13.48
N ALA A 241 12.02 2.71 -13.99
CA ALA A 241 12.60 2.34 -15.28
C ALA A 241 11.80 2.89 -16.47
N THR A 242 10.51 3.14 -16.28
CA THR A 242 9.63 3.69 -17.32
C THR A 242 8.56 4.54 -16.67
N VAL A 243 8.27 5.69 -17.29
CA VAL A 243 7.19 6.58 -16.89
C VAL A 243 6.12 6.57 -17.98
N PHE A 244 4.93 6.08 -17.66
CA PHE A 244 3.77 6.14 -18.55
C PHE A 244 2.98 7.40 -18.27
N GLY A 245 3.02 8.36 -19.19
CA GLY A 245 2.22 9.58 -19.14
C GLY A 245 0.85 9.37 -19.77
N ILE A 246 -0.21 9.50 -18.97
CA ILE A 246 -1.59 9.45 -19.43
C ILE A 246 -1.96 10.82 -20.01
N GLU A 247 -1.87 10.95 -21.33
CA GLU A 247 -2.01 12.24 -22.04
C GLU A 247 -3.49 12.64 -22.21
N SER A 248 -4.19 12.85 -21.09
CA SER A 248 -5.52 13.46 -21.05
C SER A 248 -5.50 14.95 -21.43
N PRO A 249 -6.66 15.56 -21.76
CA PRO A 249 -6.71 16.96 -22.22
C PRO A 249 -5.99 17.95 -21.30
N LEU A 250 -6.09 17.78 -19.98
CA LEU A 250 -5.47 18.66 -18.98
C LEU A 250 -4.12 18.12 -18.48
N TYR A 251 -3.58 17.04 -19.05
CA TYR A 251 -2.30 16.46 -18.63
C TYR A 251 -1.13 17.43 -18.74
N SER A 252 -1.15 18.25 -19.79
CA SER A 252 -0.09 19.19 -20.13
C SER A 252 -0.32 20.61 -19.60
N GLU A 253 -1.31 20.80 -18.72
CA GLU A 253 -1.64 22.11 -18.13
C GLU A 253 -0.38 22.70 -17.46
N PRO A 254 0.02 23.96 -17.77
CA PRO A 254 1.19 24.58 -17.18
C PRO A 254 1.12 24.57 -15.65
N SER A 255 2.26 24.40 -14.99
CA SER A 255 2.41 24.29 -13.51
C SER A 255 1.79 23.05 -12.85
N SER A 256 1.08 22.19 -13.60
CA SER A 256 0.56 20.93 -13.05
C SER A 256 1.68 19.94 -12.68
N TYR A 257 1.40 19.06 -11.71
CA TYR A 257 2.31 17.96 -11.36
C TYR A 257 2.60 17.06 -12.57
N SER A 258 1.58 16.73 -13.37
CA SER A 258 1.72 15.90 -14.56
C SER A 258 2.66 16.50 -15.61
N ALA A 259 2.62 17.83 -15.80
CA ALA A 259 3.54 18.51 -16.71
C ALA A 259 5.00 18.42 -16.21
N LYS A 260 5.23 18.67 -14.91
CA LYS A 260 6.57 18.53 -14.29
C LYS A 260 7.11 17.10 -14.40
N GLU A 261 6.28 16.11 -14.09
CA GLU A 261 6.62 14.69 -14.19
C GLU A 261 6.99 14.29 -15.63
N ARG A 262 6.19 14.73 -16.61
CA ARG A 262 6.42 14.49 -18.03
C ARG A 262 7.77 15.05 -18.47
N ASP A 263 8.04 16.32 -18.16
CA ASP A 263 9.26 16.99 -18.61
C ASP A 263 10.50 16.37 -17.97
N ALA A 264 10.44 16.03 -16.68
CA ALA A 264 11.49 15.29 -15.98
C ALA A 264 11.73 13.90 -16.60
N ALA A 265 10.67 13.14 -16.88
CA ALA A 265 10.78 11.81 -17.48
C ALA A 265 11.31 11.84 -18.91
N ARG A 266 10.94 12.86 -19.70
CA ARG A 266 11.47 13.07 -21.05
C ARG A 266 12.97 13.37 -21.01
N HIS A 267 13.40 14.25 -20.09
CA HIS A 267 14.81 14.55 -19.90
C HIS A 267 15.63 13.30 -19.52
N LEU A 268 15.03 12.37 -18.76
CA LEU A 268 15.65 11.09 -18.39
C LEU A 268 15.54 10.00 -19.48
N GLY A 269 14.83 10.23 -20.59
CA GLY A 269 14.60 9.23 -21.64
C GLY A 269 13.67 8.07 -21.26
N THR A 270 12.99 8.15 -20.09
CA THR A 270 12.14 7.07 -19.56
C THR A 270 10.66 7.21 -19.91
N TYR A 271 10.27 8.33 -20.54
CA TYR A 271 8.88 8.65 -20.85
C TYR A 271 8.29 7.77 -21.97
N ARG A 272 7.05 7.33 -21.79
CA ARG A 272 6.21 6.65 -22.78
C ARG A 272 4.81 7.27 -22.73
N SER A 273 4.35 7.83 -23.85
CA SER A 273 3.00 8.37 -23.95
C SER A 273 1.95 7.26 -23.95
N VAL A 274 0.81 7.54 -23.33
CA VAL A 274 -0.39 6.72 -23.37
C VAL A 274 -1.53 7.64 -23.80
N GLY A 275 -1.92 7.53 -25.07
CA GLY A 275 -3.07 8.25 -25.59
C GLY A 275 -4.35 7.77 -24.92
N VAL A 276 -5.26 8.71 -24.64
CA VAL A 276 -6.62 8.42 -24.20
C VAL A 276 -7.54 8.55 -25.41
N ALA A 277 -8.13 7.44 -25.86
CA ALA A 277 -9.22 7.52 -26.83
C ALA A 277 -10.46 8.05 -26.10
N GLY A 278 -11.17 8.99 -26.74
CA GLY A 278 -12.41 9.59 -26.22
C GLY A 278 -13.52 8.56 -26.04
#